data_AF-A0A438KG50-F1
#
_entry.id   AF-A0A438KG50-F1
#
_cell.length_a   1.000
_cell.length_b   1.000
_cell.length_c   1.000
_cell.angle_alpha   90.00
_cell.angle_beta   90.00
_cell.angle_gamma   90.00
#
_symmetry.space_group_name_H-M   'P 1'
#
loop_
_entity.id
_entity.type
_entity.pdbx_description
1 polymer ?
#
loop_
_entity_poly.entity_id
_entity_poly.type
_entity_poly.pdbx_seq_one_letter_code
_entity_poly.pdbx_strand_id
1 'polypeptide(L)'
;MNSVMRKFAEVVDDLGLMDLPLQGGEFTWNGGQNNQVWARLDRFLVSPSWTDQYNGISQCRLSRPVEGFKDLVRSWWQGIEVRGSGSYKLATKMKEIKQKLKVWNREVFGKLETNKSLALQQVEFWDREESGRILTVEETELRKKQRIIIGNG
;
A
#
# COMPACT_ATOMS: atom_id res chain seq x y z
N MET A 1 13.08 11.18 -21.16
CA MET A 1 12.15 10.02 -21.23
C MET A 1 12.55 9.17 -22.43
N ASN A 2 12.78 7.87 -22.25
CA ASN A 2 13.20 6.96 -23.34
C ASN A 2 12.15 6.96 -24.47
N SER A 3 12.58 6.93 -25.73
CA SER A 3 11.74 6.86 -26.94
C SER A 3 10.62 5.81 -26.82
N VAL A 4 10.93 4.66 -26.20
CA VAL A 4 9.95 3.58 -25.97
C VAL A 4 8.82 4.02 -25.02
N MET A 5 9.14 4.76 -23.95
CA MET A 5 8.15 5.22 -22.98
C MET A 5 7.26 6.34 -23.52
N ARG A 6 7.74 7.12 -24.50
CA ARG A 6 6.91 8.10 -25.22
C ARG A 6 5.88 7.40 -26.11
N LYS A 7 6.31 6.45 -26.93
CA LYS A 7 5.41 5.65 -27.77
C LYS A 7 4.37 4.89 -26.95
N PHE A 8 4.78 4.36 -25.79
CA PHE A 8 3.85 3.73 -24.87
C PHE A 8 2.78 4.72 -24.36
N ALA A 9 3.19 5.92 -23.93
CA ALA A 9 2.24 6.94 -23.49
C ALA A 9 1.29 7.39 -24.61
N GLU A 10 1.79 7.57 -25.83
CA GLU A 10 0.99 7.86 -27.02
C GLU A 10 -0.09 6.79 -27.23
N VAL A 11 0.26 5.50 -27.17
CA VAL A 11 -0.73 4.40 -27.31
C VAL A 11 -1.76 4.41 -26.17
N VAL A 12 -1.37 4.75 -24.95
CA VAL A 12 -2.30 4.84 -23.81
C VAL A 12 -3.32 5.97 -24.04
N ASP A 13 -2.85 7.13 -24.47
CA ASP A 13 -3.68 8.30 -24.77
C ASP A 13 -4.59 8.03 -25.98
N ASP A 14 -4.05 7.48 -27.06
CA ASP A 14 -4.80 7.16 -28.30
C ASP A 14 -5.94 6.17 -28.05
N LEU A 15 -5.74 5.22 -27.13
CA LEU A 15 -6.75 4.25 -26.73
C LEU A 15 -7.68 4.77 -25.61
N GLY A 16 -7.44 5.98 -25.09
CA GLY A 16 -8.21 6.59 -24.01
C GLY A 16 -8.16 5.77 -22.70
N LEU A 17 -7.05 5.07 -22.46
CA LEU A 17 -6.91 4.20 -21.30
C LEU A 17 -6.53 5.01 -20.06
N MET A 18 -7.18 4.68 -18.94
CA MET A 18 -6.93 5.30 -17.65
C MET A 18 -5.95 4.46 -16.84
N ASP A 19 -4.89 5.09 -16.32
CA ASP A 19 -3.99 4.49 -15.34
C ASP A 19 -4.58 4.65 -13.92
N LEU A 20 -4.98 3.54 -13.31
CA LEU A 20 -5.54 3.58 -11.96
C LEU A 20 -4.48 4.00 -10.93
N PRO A 21 -4.76 4.89 -9.98
CA PRO A 21 -3.78 5.31 -8.98
C PRO A 21 -3.43 4.14 -8.03
N LEU A 22 -2.14 4.03 -7.69
CA LEU A 22 -1.66 3.07 -6.69
C LEU A 22 -1.85 3.63 -5.29
N GLN A 23 -2.61 2.93 -4.47
CA GLN A 23 -2.80 3.22 -3.04
C GLN A 23 -1.83 2.39 -2.19
N GLY A 24 -1.32 2.98 -1.11
CA GLY A 24 -0.40 2.31 -0.18
C GLY A 24 1.07 2.31 -0.62
N GLY A 25 1.44 3.13 -1.61
CA GLY A 25 2.83 3.38 -2.02
C GLY A 25 2.91 4.10 -3.36
N GLU A 26 4.00 4.82 -3.61
CA GLU A 26 4.20 5.57 -4.86
C GLU A 26 4.98 4.78 -5.92
N PHE A 27 5.65 3.69 -5.51
CA PHE A 27 6.59 2.95 -6.34
C PHE A 27 6.33 1.44 -6.29
N THR A 28 6.53 0.78 -7.42
CA THR A 28 6.40 -0.69 -7.55
C THR A 28 7.75 -1.37 -7.75
N TRP A 29 8.76 -0.58 -8.10
CA TRP A 29 10.12 -1.04 -8.34
C TRP A 29 11.14 -0.13 -7.65
N ASN A 30 12.20 -0.73 -7.15
CA ASN A 30 13.37 -0.07 -6.60
C ASN A 30 14.64 -0.70 -7.17
N GLY A 31 15.63 0.11 -7.51
CA GLY A 31 16.90 -0.36 -8.04
C GLY A 31 17.85 0.78 -8.44
N GLY A 32 18.75 0.51 -9.38
CA GLY A 32 19.87 1.41 -9.70
C GLY A 32 21.08 1.18 -8.78
N GLN A 33 22.19 1.90 -9.03
CA GLN A 33 23.40 1.80 -8.20
C GLN A 33 23.03 2.14 -6.75
N ASN A 34 23.33 1.24 -5.81
CA ASN A 34 23.00 1.39 -4.38
C ASN A 34 21.51 1.60 -4.06
N ASN A 35 20.58 1.12 -4.89
CA ASN A 35 19.13 1.18 -4.62
C ASN A 35 18.57 2.62 -4.46
N GLN A 36 19.17 3.58 -5.17
CA GLN A 36 18.82 5.00 -5.08
C GLN A 36 17.74 5.46 -6.09
N VAL A 37 17.20 4.56 -6.93
CA VAL A 37 16.18 4.90 -7.91
C VAL A 37 14.89 4.14 -7.60
N TRP A 38 13.78 4.87 -7.54
CA TRP A 38 12.44 4.32 -7.41
C TRP A 38 11.62 4.65 -8.65
N ALA A 39 10.83 3.68 -9.11
CA ALA A 39 9.97 3.84 -10.26
C ALA A 39 8.64 3.11 -10.07
N ARG A 40 7.60 3.64 -10.72
CA ARG A 40 6.33 2.95 -10.89
C ARG A 40 6.31 2.29 -12.27
N LEU A 41 6.65 1.01 -12.31
CA LEU A 41 6.70 0.22 -13.54
C LEU A 41 5.40 -0.58 -13.77
N ASP A 42 4.69 -0.93 -12.70
CA ASP A 42 3.48 -1.75 -12.78
C ASP A 42 2.24 -0.85 -12.79
N ARG A 43 1.73 -0.60 -14.00
CA ARG A 43 0.54 0.24 -14.26
C ARG A 43 -0.67 -0.63 -14.60
N PHE A 44 -1.84 -0.27 -14.09
CA PHE A 44 -3.11 -0.93 -14.42
C PHE A 44 -3.94 0.00 -15.29
N LEU A 45 -3.91 -0.27 -16.59
CA LEU A 45 -4.62 0.50 -17.61
C LEU A 45 -6.00 -0.08 -17.86
N VAL A 46 -7.03 0.76 -17.78
CA VAL A 46 -8.43 0.34 -17.89
C VAL A 46 -9.19 1.29 -18.81
N SER A 47 -10.21 0.77 -19.51
CA SER A 47 -11.10 1.64 -20.28
C SER A 47 -12.08 2.37 -19.35
N PRO A 48 -12.56 3.57 -19.72
CA PRO A 48 -13.56 4.30 -18.94
C PRO A 48 -14.85 3.49 -18.74
N SER A 49 -15.29 2.77 -19.77
CA SER A 49 -16.44 1.87 -19.70
C SER A 49 -16.28 0.77 -18.65
N TRP A 50 -15.04 0.33 -18.38
CA TRP A 50 -14.77 -0.66 -17.35
C TRP A 50 -14.87 -0.06 -15.95
N THR A 51 -14.45 1.19 -15.76
CA THR A 51 -14.62 1.88 -14.47
C THR A 51 -16.09 2.13 -14.15
N ASP A 52 -16.91 2.42 -15.16
CA ASP A 52 -18.36 2.61 -15.00
C ASP A 52 -19.05 1.32 -14.57
N GLN A 53 -18.65 0.19 -15.17
CA GLN A 53 -19.23 -1.13 -14.86
C GLN A 53 -18.80 -1.64 -13.48
N TYR A 54 -17.60 -1.27 -13.02
CA TYR A 54 -16.99 -1.79 -11.80
C TYR A 54 -16.63 -0.65 -10.85
N ASN A 55 -17.66 -0.08 -10.20
CA ASN A 55 -17.44 1.00 -9.24
C ASN A 55 -16.51 0.61 -8.07
N GLY A 56 -15.65 1.54 -7.66
CA GLY A 56 -14.75 1.37 -6.51
C GLY A 56 -13.58 0.41 -6.75
N ILE A 57 -13.10 0.30 -7.99
CA ILE A 57 -11.80 -0.33 -8.25
C ILE A 57 -10.69 0.60 -7.78
N SER A 58 -9.71 0.02 -7.10
CA SER A 58 -8.46 0.68 -6.76
C SER A 58 -7.31 -0.31 -6.93
N GLN A 59 -6.15 0.21 -7.32
CA GLN A 59 -4.90 -0.55 -7.24
C GLN A 59 -4.33 -0.33 -5.84
N CYS A 60 -4.06 -1.41 -5.10
CA CYS A 60 -3.45 -1.32 -3.77
C CYS A 60 -2.19 -2.18 -3.69
N ARG A 61 -1.17 -1.68 -3.00
CA ARG A 61 -0.01 -2.51 -2.65
C ARG A 61 -0.38 -3.45 -1.51
N LEU A 62 -0.23 -4.76 -1.73
CA LEU A 62 -0.37 -5.74 -0.65
C LEU A 62 0.91 -5.76 0.20
N SER A 63 0.77 -6.15 1.46
CA SER A 63 1.90 -6.53 2.32
C SER A 63 2.74 -7.62 1.62
N ARG A 64 4.02 -7.72 1.97
CA ARG A 64 4.91 -8.72 1.34
C ARG A 64 4.23 -10.09 1.38
N PRO A 65 4.12 -10.78 0.23
CA PRO A 65 3.46 -12.08 0.18
C PRO A 65 4.21 -13.04 1.09
N VAL A 66 3.47 -13.64 2.03
CA VAL A 66 3.99 -14.75 2.84
C VAL A 66 4.28 -15.95 1.95
N GLU A 67 5.15 -16.83 2.41
CA GLU A 67 5.46 -18.08 1.71
C GLU A 67 4.16 -18.86 1.40
N GLY A 68 4.08 -19.43 0.19
CA GLY A 68 2.88 -20.13 -0.29
C GLY A 68 1.74 -19.22 -0.83
N PHE A 69 1.82 -17.88 -0.71
CA PHE A 69 0.77 -16.98 -1.20
C PHE A 69 0.47 -17.15 -2.70
N LYS A 70 1.52 -17.31 -3.53
CA LYS A 70 1.36 -17.48 -4.98
C LYS A 70 0.62 -18.77 -5.32
N ASP A 71 0.91 -19.85 -4.63
CA ASP A 71 0.28 -21.15 -4.86
C ASP A 71 -1.17 -21.17 -4.37
N LEU A 72 -1.45 -20.48 -3.25
CA LEU A 72 -2.81 -20.27 -2.76
C LEU A 72 -3.68 -19.52 -3.79
N VAL A 73 -3.19 -18.38 -4.29
CA VAL A 73 -3.90 -17.58 -5.31
C VAL A 73 -4.08 -18.37 -6.60
N ARG A 74 -3.06 -19.14 -7.02
CA ARG A 74 -3.15 -20.02 -8.20
C ARG A 74 -4.22 -21.09 -8.04
N SER A 75 -4.27 -21.75 -6.88
CA SER A 75 -5.28 -22.76 -6.57
C SER A 75 -6.70 -22.16 -6.63
N TRP A 76 -6.92 -21.00 -6.02
CA TRP A 76 -8.21 -20.30 -6.13
C TRP A 76 -8.56 -19.93 -7.58
N TRP A 77 -7.60 -19.40 -8.34
CA TRP A 77 -7.84 -19.01 -9.74
C TRP A 77 -8.29 -20.19 -10.60
N GLN A 78 -7.63 -21.35 -10.43
CA GLN A 78 -7.96 -22.57 -11.16
C GLN A 78 -9.31 -23.15 -10.76
N GLY A 79 -9.66 -23.08 -9.47
CA GLY A 79 -10.94 -23.59 -8.95
C GLY A 79 -12.16 -22.72 -9.25
N ILE A 80 -12.00 -21.47 -9.69
CA ILE A 80 -13.13 -20.64 -10.12
C ILE A 80 -13.52 -21.01 -11.55
N GLU A 81 -14.70 -21.60 -11.73
CA GLU A 81 -15.27 -21.90 -13.04
C GLU A 81 -16.25 -20.81 -13.48
N VAL A 82 -16.03 -20.25 -14.68
CA VAL A 82 -16.89 -19.22 -15.26
C VAL A 82 -17.15 -19.55 -16.72
N ARG A 83 -18.41 -19.48 -17.16
CA ARG A 83 -18.81 -19.59 -18.58
C ARG A 83 -19.01 -18.20 -19.17
N GLY A 84 -18.82 -18.06 -20.49
CA GLY A 84 -18.97 -16.79 -21.21
C GLY A 84 -17.72 -16.37 -21.99
N SER A 85 -17.67 -15.11 -22.40
CA SER A 85 -16.53 -14.53 -23.13
C SER A 85 -15.27 -14.47 -22.26
N GLY A 86 -14.09 -14.38 -22.89
CA GLY A 86 -12.82 -14.29 -22.17
C GLY A 86 -12.73 -13.10 -21.21
N SER A 87 -13.22 -11.93 -21.64
CA SER A 87 -13.30 -10.72 -20.80
C SER A 87 -14.23 -10.90 -19.61
N TYR A 88 -15.39 -11.53 -19.80
CA TYR A 88 -16.32 -11.85 -18.73
C TYR A 88 -15.72 -12.84 -17.71
N LYS A 89 -15.08 -13.91 -18.20
CA LYS A 89 -14.39 -14.88 -17.35
C LYS A 89 -13.33 -14.20 -16.48
N LEU A 90 -12.49 -13.36 -17.09
CA LEU A 90 -11.45 -12.60 -16.39
C LEU A 90 -12.05 -11.71 -15.29
N ALA A 91 -13.04 -10.88 -15.63
CA ALA A 91 -13.65 -9.95 -14.68
C ALA A 91 -14.30 -10.68 -13.50
N THR A 92 -15.04 -11.76 -13.77
CA THR A 92 -15.70 -12.57 -12.73
C THR A 92 -14.66 -13.26 -11.83
N LYS A 93 -13.63 -13.88 -12.41
CA LYS A 93 -12.56 -14.51 -11.60
C LYS A 93 -11.83 -13.50 -10.73
N MET A 94 -11.54 -12.31 -11.25
CA MET A 94 -10.90 -11.23 -10.48
C MET A 94 -11.78 -10.76 -9.32
N LYS A 95 -13.10 -10.69 -9.53
CA LYS A 95 -14.07 -10.34 -8.47
C LYS A 95 -14.05 -11.37 -7.34
N GLU A 96 -14.08 -12.66 -7.67
CA GLU A 96 -14.03 -13.76 -6.70
C GLU A 96 -12.70 -13.78 -5.93
N ILE A 97 -11.57 -13.64 -6.63
CA ILE A 97 -10.26 -13.53 -6.00
C ILE A 97 -10.18 -12.35 -5.05
N LYS A 98 -10.71 -11.17 -5.43
CA LYS A 98 -10.75 -9.99 -4.56
C LYS A 98 -11.44 -10.30 -3.22
N GLN A 99 -12.54 -11.06 -3.23
CA GLN A 99 -13.23 -11.43 -1.99
C GLN A 99 -12.42 -12.41 -1.15
N LYS A 100 -11.85 -13.45 -1.77
CA LYS A 100 -10.97 -14.40 -1.08
C LYS A 100 -9.76 -13.72 -0.45
N LEU A 101 -9.13 -12.80 -1.17
CA LEU A 101 -8.01 -12.01 -0.65
C LEU A 101 -8.40 -11.13 0.53
N LYS A 102 -9.60 -10.53 0.53
CA LYS A 102 -10.08 -9.74 1.68
C LYS A 102 -10.21 -10.58 2.95
N VAL A 103 -10.79 -11.77 2.83
CA VAL A 103 -10.94 -12.72 3.95
C VAL A 103 -9.57 -13.17 4.42
N TRP A 104 -8.74 -13.66 3.49
CA TRP A 104 -7.40 -14.14 3.79
C TRP A 104 -6.50 -13.05 4.43
N ASN A 105 -6.56 -11.82 3.93
CA ASN A 105 -5.80 -10.71 4.50
C ASN A 105 -6.21 -10.43 5.96
N ARG A 106 -7.51 -10.53 6.27
CA ARG A 106 -8.01 -10.43 7.65
C ARG A 106 -7.55 -11.61 8.51
N GLU A 107 -7.55 -12.83 7.99
CA GLU A 107 -7.17 -14.04 8.74
C GLU A 107 -5.67 -14.09 9.03
N VAL A 108 -4.84 -13.73 8.05
CA VAL A 108 -3.38 -13.84 8.16
C VAL A 108 -2.74 -12.64 8.86
N PHE A 109 -3.19 -11.43 8.55
CA PHE A 109 -2.58 -10.20 9.10
C PHE A 109 -3.46 -9.52 10.17
N GLY A 110 -4.67 -10.01 10.39
CA GLY A 110 -5.60 -9.38 11.30
C GLY A 110 -6.04 -7.99 10.83
N LYS A 111 -6.44 -7.19 11.80
CA LYS A 111 -6.91 -5.81 11.67
C LYS A 111 -5.69 -4.85 11.71
N LEU A 112 -4.66 -5.12 10.90
CA LEU A 112 -3.35 -4.45 10.97
C LEU A 112 -3.45 -2.91 10.95
N GLU A 113 -4.33 -2.34 10.13
CA GLU A 113 -4.55 -0.89 10.06
C GLU A 113 -5.21 -0.33 11.32
N THR A 114 -6.20 -1.03 11.88
CA THR A 114 -6.81 -0.66 13.17
C THR A 114 -5.83 -0.79 14.32
N ASN A 115 -4.95 -1.80 14.32
CA ASN A 115 -3.93 -1.94 15.36
C ASN A 115 -2.86 -0.84 15.23
N LYS A 116 -2.49 -0.44 14.01
CA LYS A 116 -1.58 0.67 13.76
C LYS A 116 -2.19 2.01 14.16
N SER A 117 -3.47 2.24 13.86
CA SER A 117 -4.22 3.43 14.26
C SER A 117 -4.40 3.50 15.78
N LEU A 118 -4.68 2.37 16.44
CA LEU A 118 -4.79 2.30 17.89
C LEU A 118 -3.43 2.52 18.57
N ALA A 119 -2.35 1.95 18.02
CA ALA A 119 -1.00 2.20 18.50
C ALA A 119 -0.60 3.67 18.33
N LEU A 120 -0.94 4.31 17.20
CA LEU A 120 -0.69 5.74 16.96
C LEU A 120 -1.50 6.62 17.91
N GLN A 121 -2.80 6.36 18.10
CA GLN A 121 -3.62 7.08 19.08
C GLN A 121 -3.12 6.90 20.52
N GLN A 122 -2.57 5.72 20.84
CA GLN A 122 -2.03 5.46 22.17
C GLN A 122 -0.71 6.20 22.40
N VAL A 123 0.15 6.30 21.38
CA VAL A 123 1.36 7.15 21.42
C VAL A 123 0.97 8.62 21.57
N GLU A 124 0.04 9.12 20.75
CA GLU A 124 -0.46 10.50 20.85
C GLU A 124 -1.09 10.81 22.22
N PHE A 125 -1.78 9.84 22.83
CA PHE A 125 -2.32 9.96 24.17
C PHE A 125 -1.21 10.13 25.23
N TRP A 126 -0.18 9.26 25.19
CA TRP A 126 0.94 9.35 26.13
C TRP A 126 1.78 10.61 25.94
N ASP A 127 2.00 11.06 24.70
CA ASP A 127 2.68 12.32 24.39
C ASP A 127 1.92 13.54 24.95
N ARG A 128 0.57 13.49 24.90
CA ARG A 128 -0.30 14.54 25.44
C ARG A 128 -0.34 14.55 26.97
N GLU A 129 -0.37 13.39 27.62
CA GLU A 129 -0.27 13.28 29.08
C GLU A 129 1.10 13.72 29.59
N GLU A 130 2.19 13.36 28.90
CA GLU A 130 3.54 13.80 29.23
C GLU A 130 3.70 15.32 29.06
N SER A 131 3.10 15.89 28.00
CA SER A 131 3.07 17.36 27.81
C SER A 131 2.23 18.10 28.86
N GLY A 132 1.37 17.41 29.61
CA GLY A 132 0.54 17.97 30.68
C GLY A 132 1.21 17.99 32.06
N ARG A 133 2.33 17.30 32.24
CA ARG A 133 3.12 17.39 33.48
C ARG A 133 3.92 18.68 33.49
N ILE A 134 3.52 19.64 34.34
CA ILE A 134 4.42 20.69 34.79
C ILE A 134 5.59 19.99 35.48
N LEU A 135 6.78 20.06 34.86
CA LEU A 135 8.02 19.57 35.47
C LEU A 135 8.13 20.16 36.87
N THR A 136 8.33 19.30 37.87
CA THR A 136 8.61 19.79 39.22
C THR A 136 9.95 20.53 39.20
N VAL A 137 10.14 21.47 40.13
CA VAL A 137 11.37 22.29 40.19
C VAL A 137 12.62 21.39 40.22
N GLU A 138 12.57 20.24 40.88
CA GLU A 138 13.66 19.26 40.91
C GLU A 138 13.98 18.64 39.53
N GLU A 139 12.97 18.28 38.74
CA GLU A 139 13.17 17.70 37.40
C GLU A 139 13.72 18.73 36.40
N THR A 140 13.35 20.01 36.55
CA THR A 140 13.92 21.09 35.72
C THR A 140 15.40 21.33 36.00
N GLU A 141 15.83 21.20 37.26
CA GLU A 141 17.22 21.37 37.67
C GLU A 141 18.10 20.17 37.27
N LEU A 142 17.56 18.95 37.29
CA LEU A 142 18.23 17.77 36.75
C LEU A 142 18.48 17.85 35.24
N ARG A 143 17.49 18.36 34.47
CA ARG A 143 17.66 18.59 33.02
C ARG A 143 18.66 19.70 32.71
N LYS A 144 18.71 20.78 33.50
CA LYS A 144 19.77 21.81 33.37
C LYS A 144 21.16 21.24 33.66
N LYS A 145 21.31 20.44 34.72
CA LYS A 145 22.59 19.77 35.04
C LYS A 145 23.04 18.81 33.93
N GLN A 146 22.13 17.99 33.37
CA GLN A 146 22.46 17.09 32.25
C GLN A 146 22.85 17.85 30.97
N ARG A 147 22.21 18.99 30.69
CA ARG A 147 22.51 19.79 29.49
C ARG A 147 23.86 20.52 29.58
N ILE A 148 24.31 20.87 30.79
CA ILE A 148 25.66 21.41 31.05
C ILE A 148 26.74 20.34 30.87
N ILE A 149 26.47 19.09 31.24
CA ILE A 149 27.42 17.97 31.11
C ILE A 149 27.68 17.61 29.63
N ILE A 150 26.69 17.76 28.76
CA ILE A 150 26.82 17.43 27.32
C ILE A 150 27.45 18.58 26.51
N GLY A 151 27.41 19.82 27.00
CA GLY A 151 27.95 21.00 26.30
C GLY A 151 29.44 21.30 26.58
N ASN A 152 30.06 20.59 27.52
CA ASN A 152 31.47 20.79 27.91
C ASN A 152 32.37 19.57 27.59
N GLY A 153 31.93 18.70 26.66
CA GLY A 153 32.70 17.57 26.13
C GLY A 153 33.21 17.85 24.72
#